data_AF-A0A9P9A3V1-F1
#
_entry.id   AF-A0A9P9A3V1-F1
#
_cell.length_a   1.000
_cell.length_b   1.000
_cell.length_c   1.000
_cell.angle_alpha   90.00
_cell.angle_beta   90.00
_cell.angle_gamma   90.00
#
_symmetry.space_group_name_H-M   'P 1'
#
loop_
_entity.id
_entity.type
_entity.pdbx_description
1 polymer ?
#
loop_
_entity_poly.entity_id
_entity_poly.type
_entity_poly.pdbx_seq_one_letter_code
_entity_poly.pdbx_strand_id
1 'polypeptide(L)'
;MAATTTAYDASKIRLAGPFDWTAWSREFKRLSIDAAIWDKIDPDEDDPEPFVKRPREPLVEDYLEETPGVGTRSSTSQSRLMSTEQNRQYTIDWNRYTERMRQYQSETASIKILKNWVVSTIAGYLYEDSCEPEQSLRTWYTLLKKHCSTTNISVHQHLRQQYLETVKPLTRPPQSFENWINNWQQTLSRASKQGMLES
;
A
#
# COMPACT_ATOMS: atom_id res chain seq x y z
N MET A 1 -17.87 -35.41 -7.19
CA MET A 1 -16.82 -34.82 -6.33
C MET A 1 -17.10 -33.33 -6.23
N ALA A 2 -17.67 -32.87 -5.12
CA ALA A 2 -17.99 -31.46 -4.91
C ALA A 2 -16.76 -30.77 -4.30
N ALA A 3 -16.13 -29.88 -5.06
CA ALA A 3 -15.11 -28.99 -4.52
C ALA A 3 -15.83 -27.90 -3.72
N THR A 4 -15.72 -27.98 -2.40
CA THR A 4 -16.20 -26.94 -1.49
C THR A 4 -15.35 -25.70 -1.70
N THR A 5 -15.87 -24.74 -2.46
CA THR A 5 -15.37 -23.37 -2.49
C THR A 5 -15.54 -22.80 -1.09
N THR A 6 -14.45 -22.79 -0.32
CA THR A 6 -14.38 -22.03 0.93
C THR A 6 -14.49 -20.55 0.56
N ALA A 7 -15.70 -20.01 0.68
CA ALA A 7 -15.90 -18.57 0.76
C ALA A 7 -15.13 -18.08 1.99
N TYR A 8 -13.98 -17.45 1.76
CA TYR A 8 -13.24 -16.74 2.78
C TYR A 8 -14.14 -15.59 3.24
N ASP A 9 -14.72 -15.74 4.42
CA ASP A 9 -15.57 -14.73 5.02
C ASP A 9 -14.73 -13.48 5.30
N ALA A 10 -14.81 -12.52 4.39
CA ALA A 10 -14.24 -11.19 4.49
C ALA A 10 -15.05 -10.34 5.49
N SER A 11 -15.25 -10.85 6.71
CA SER A 11 -15.90 -10.13 7.80
C SER A 11 -14.95 -9.06 8.36
N LYS A 12 -14.76 -8.02 7.53
CA LYS A 12 -14.24 -6.66 7.75
C LYS A 12 -13.04 -6.55 8.70
N ILE A 13 -11.87 -6.91 8.19
CA ILE A 13 -10.62 -6.33 8.71
C ILE A 13 -10.75 -4.81 8.60
N ARG A 14 -10.75 -4.13 9.74
CA ARG A 14 -10.89 -2.67 9.83
C ARG A 14 -9.75 -2.10 10.66
N LEU A 15 -9.05 -1.11 10.14
CA LEU A 15 -8.06 -0.34 10.88
C LEU A 15 -8.76 0.80 11.59
N ALA A 16 -9.12 0.61 12.85
CA ALA A 16 -9.68 1.67 13.70
C ALA A 16 -8.70 2.10 14.81
N GLY A 17 -7.59 1.38 14.97
CA GLY A 17 -6.54 1.74 15.91
C GLY A 17 -5.33 0.82 15.84
N PRO A 18 -4.39 0.97 16.78
CA PRO A 18 -3.09 0.29 16.75
C PRO A 18 -3.19 -1.22 16.92
N PHE A 19 -4.22 -1.69 17.62
CA PHE A 19 -4.44 -3.13 17.84
C PHE A 19 -4.80 -3.86 16.55
N ASP A 20 -5.44 -3.15 15.61
CA ASP A 20 -5.85 -3.73 14.33
C ASP A 20 -4.70 -3.73 13.31
N TRP A 21 -3.62 -2.98 13.58
CA TRP A 21 -2.50 -2.79 12.65
C TRP A 21 -1.88 -4.10 12.20
N THR A 22 -1.63 -5.04 13.11
CA THR A 22 -0.98 -6.33 12.76
C THR A 22 -1.84 -7.16 11.82
N ALA A 23 -3.16 -7.20 12.06
CA ALA A 23 -4.09 -7.93 11.21
C ALA A 23 -4.26 -7.24 9.85
N TRP A 24 -4.40 -5.91 9.86
CA TRP A 24 -4.60 -5.09 8.67
C TRP A 24 -3.37 -5.05 7.77
N SER A 25 -2.18 -4.82 8.32
CA SER A 25 -0.91 -4.77 7.56
C SER A 25 -0.58 -6.10 6.89
N ARG A 26 -0.88 -7.23 7.55
CA ARG A 26 -0.73 -8.57 6.98
C ARG A 26 -1.64 -8.78 5.77
N GLU A 27 -2.89 -8.36 5.85
CA GLU A 27 -3.82 -8.47 4.72
C GLU A 27 -3.47 -7.53 3.58
N PHE A 28 -3.08 -6.29 3.90
CA PHE A 28 -2.58 -5.34 2.92
C PHE A 28 -1.34 -5.90 2.18
N LYS A 29 -0.40 -6.51 2.91
CA LYS A 29 0.77 -7.17 2.32
C LYS A 29 0.36 -8.34 1.42
N ARG A 30 -0.55 -9.20 1.87
CA ARG A 30 -1.08 -10.32 1.06
C ARG A 30 -1.66 -9.82 -0.27
N LEU A 31 -2.54 -8.83 -0.23
CA LEU A 31 -3.14 -8.23 -1.43
C LEU A 31 -2.10 -7.57 -2.35
N SER A 32 -1.08 -6.95 -1.77
CA SER A 32 0.00 -6.32 -2.54
C SER A 32 0.93 -7.34 -3.21
N ILE A 33 1.16 -8.49 -2.58
CA ILE A 33 1.90 -9.63 -3.16
C ILE A 33 1.09 -10.24 -4.31
N ASP A 34 -0.21 -10.49 -4.10
CA ASP A 34 -1.11 -11.01 -5.15
C ASP A 34 -1.16 -10.08 -6.37
N ALA A 35 -1.02 -8.77 -6.14
CA ALA A 35 -0.97 -7.74 -7.18
C ALA A 35 0.44 -7.50 -7.77
N ALA A 36 1.46 -8.22 -7.31
CA ALA A 36 2.87 -8.10 -7.72
C ALA A 36 3.44 -6.67 -7.60
N ILE A 37 3.00 -5.91 -6.60
CA ILE A 37 3.44 -4.53 -6.36
C ILE A 37 3.97 -4.29 -4.94
N TRP A 38 4.09 -5.34 -4.12
CA TRP A 38 4.63 -5.21 -2.76
C TRP A 38 6.03 -4.61 -2.73
N ASP A 39 6.92 -5.02 -3.64
CA ASP A 39 8.32 -4.56 -3.70
C ASP A 39 8.42 -3.04 -3.94
N LYS A 40 7.39 -2.43 -4.54
CA LYS A 40 7.30 -0.98 -4.77
C LYS A 40 6.72 -0.21 -3.59
N ILE A 41 6.07 -0.92 -2.66
CA ILE A 41 5.33 -0.37 -1.52
C ILE A 41 6.09 -0.58 -0.22
N ASP A 42 6.97 -1.59 -0.15
CA ASP A 42 7.66 -1.98 1.08
C ASP A 42 8.35 -0.75 1.73
N PRO A 43 7.99 -0.39 2.97
CA PRO A 43 8.62 0.71 3.67
C PRO A 43 10.05 0.40 4.12
N ASP A 44 10.40 -0.89 4.18
CA ASP A 44 11.70 -1.35 4.67
C ASP A 44 12.73 -1.51 3.51
N GLU A 45 12.29 -1.34 2.25
CA GLU A 45 13.14 -1.26 1.07
C GLU A 45 13.81 0.14 0.97
N ASP A 46 15.14 0.18 0.92
CA ASP A 46 15.90 1.44 0.91
C ASP A 46 15.71 2.24 -0.39
N ASP A 47 15.49 1.57 -1.53
CA ASP A 47 15.26 2.19 -2.86
C ASP A 47 14.23 1.41 -3.68
N PRO A 48 12.93 1.54 -3.41
CA PRO A 48 11.94 0.79 -4.16
C PRO A 48 11.78 1.33 -5.57
N GLU A 49 11.57 0.41 -6.49
CA GLU A 49 11.26 0.76 -7.86
C GLU A 49 9.99 1.63 -7.93
N PRO A 50 10.04 2.78 -8.64
CA PRO A 50 8.85 3.59 -8.82
C PRO A 50 7.80 2.83 -9.65
N PHE A 51 6.54 3.16 -9.42
CA PHE A 51 5.45 2.74 -10.32
C PHE A 51 5.74 3.21 -11.75
N VAL A 52 5.38 2.38 -12.72
CA VAL A 52 5.58 2.68 -14.13
C VAL A 52 4.83 3.98 -14.46
N LYS A 53 5.52 4.94 -15.08
CA LYS A 53 4.88 6.15 -15.59
C LYS A 53 4.21 5.85 -16.93
N ARG A 54 3.16 6.58 -17.25
CA ARG A 54 2.51 6.47 -18.57
C ARG A 54 3.57 6.64 -19.66
N PRO A 55 3.80 5.61 -20.49
CA PRO A 55 4.82 5.70 -21.53
C PRO A 55 4.38 6.66 -22.64
N ARG A 56 5.34 7.38 -23.23
CA ARG A 56 5.11 8.24 -24.39
C ARG A 56 4.96 7.37 -25.64
N GLU A 57 3.94 7.67 -26.44
CA GLU A 57 3.74 7.05 -27.73
C GLU A 57 4.88 7.45 -28.69
N PRO A 58 5.54 6.48 -29.36
CA PRO A 58 6.55 6.80 -30.35
C PRO A 58 5.85 7.36 -31.59
N LEU A 59 6.22 8.57 -32.00
CA LEU A 59 5.64 9.22 -33.17
C LEU A 59 6.48 8.90 -34.39
N VAL A 60 5.83 8.66 -35.53
CA VAL A 60 6.51 8.42 -36.81
C VAL A 60 7.43 9.61 -37.15
N GLU A 61 7.04 10.83 -36.78
CA GLU A 61 7.85 12.04 -36.98
C GLU A 61 9.19 12.01 -36.25
N ASP A 62 9.28 11.34 -35.08
CA ASP A 62 10.51 11.25 -34.28
C ASP A 62 11.62 10.45 -35.02
N TYR A 63 11.27 9.73 -36.10
CA TYR A 63 12.17 8.86 -36.87
C TYR A 63 12.43 9.35 -38.29
N LEU A 64 11.76 10.42 -38.72
CA LEU A 64 12.00 11.04 -40.02
C LEU A 64 13.15 12.04 -39.90
N GLU A 65 14.22 11.85 -40.65
CA GLU A 65 15.29 12.85 -40.70
C GLU A 65 14.81 14.12 -41.42
N GLU A 66 15.02 15.28 -40.79
CA GLU A 66 15.03 16.55 -41.51
C GLU A 66 16.30 16.58 -42.36
N THR A 67 16.18 16.25 -43.64
CA THR A 67 17.25 16.46 -44.60
C THR A 67 17.71 17.92 -44.52
N PRO A 68 19.02 18.21 -44.32
CA PRO A 68 19.51 19.58 -44.31
C PRO A 68 19.18 20.22 -45.65
N GLY A 69 18.45 21.33 -45.62
CA GLY A 69 18.03 22.04 -46.82
C GLY A 69 19.23 22.48 -47.65
N VAL A 70 19.56 21.71 -48.68
CA VAL A 70 20.39 22.20 -49.78
C VAL A 70 19.51 23.14 -50.57
N GLY A 71 19.79 24.44 -50.45
CA GLY A 71 19.11 25.47 -51.22
C GLY A 71 19.19 25.18 -52.72
N THR A 72 18.04 25.25 -53.39
CA THR A 72 17.78 25.97 -54.66
C THR A 72 16.65 25.28 -55.41
N ARG A 73 15.48 25.96 -55.45
CA ARG A 73 14.47 25.97 -56.53
C ARG A 73 14.07 24.63 -57.15
N SER A 74 13.06 23.99 -56.56
CA SER A 74 11.84 23.51 -57.23
C SER A 74 10.99 22.75 -56.22
N SER A 75 9.76 23.21 -56.03
CA SER A 75 8.76 22.60 -55.17
C SER A 75 8.32 21.26 -55.77
N THR A 76 8.97 20.19 -55.36
CA THR A 76 8.39 18.85 -55.42
C THR A 76 8.23 18.40 -53.99
N SER A 77 6.99 18.20 -53.56
CA SER A 77 6.64 17.56 -52.29
C SER A 77 7.25 16.15 -52.28
N GLN A 78 8.52 16.06 -51.89
CA GLN A 78 9.15 14.77 -51.63
C GLN A 78 8.44 14.20 -50.41
N SER A 79 7.57 13.23 -50.68
CA SER A 79 7.05 12.33 -49.67
C SER A 79 8.21 11.86 -48.81
N ARG A 80 8.22 12.24 -47.52
CA ARG A 80 9.19 11.76 -46.53
C ARG A 80 8.95 10.26 -46.36
N LEU A 81 9.58 9.43 -47.20
CA LEU A 81 9.49 7.99 -47.12
C LEU A 81 10.44 7.52 -46.03
N MET A 82 9.90 6.84 -45.02
CA MET A 82 10.69 6.26 -43.93
C MET A 82 11.61 5.17 -44.49
N SER A 83 12.89 5.24 -44.17
CA SER A 83 13.89 4.22 -44.52
C SER A 83 13.57 2.88 -43.84
N THR A 84 14.04 1.78 -44.41
CA THR A 84 13.89 0.43 -43.81
C THR A 84 14.43 0.36 -42.38
N GLU A 85 15.55 1.04 -42.09
CA GLU A 85 16.13 1.06 -40.74
C GLU A 85 15.31 1.92 -39.77
N GLN A 86 14.80 3.07 -40.23
CA GLN A 86 13.90 3.92 -39.43
C GLN A 86 12.59 3.18 -39.10
N ASN A 87 12.04 2.46 -40.07
CA ASN A 87 10.85 1.63 -39.87
C ASN A 87 11.12 0.48 -38.89
N ARG A 88 12.32 -0.11 -38.92
CA ARG A 88 12.76 -1.13 -37.96
C ARG A 88 12.83 -0.57 -36.55
N GLN A 89 13.43 0.61 -36.38
CA GLN A 89 13.56 1.26 -35.08
C GLN A 89 12.19 1.68 -34.51
N TYR A 90 11.33 2.29 -35.33
CA TYR A 90 9.94 2.60 -34.98
C TYR A 90 9.19 1.34 -34.52
N THR A 91 9.33 0.22 -35.23
CA THR A 91 8.67 -1.05 -34.86
C THR A 91 9.17 -1.57 -33.50
N ILE A 92 10.48 -1.50 -33.23
CA ILE A 92 11.05 -1.89 -31.93
C ILE A 92 10.49 -1.02 -30.80
N ASP A 93 10.47 0.30 -31.00
CA ASP A 93 10.00 1.25 -29.99
C ASP A 93 8.48 1.16 -29.79
N TRP A 94 7.72 0.87 -30.84
CA TRP A 94 6.27 0.58 -30.76
C TRP A 94 5.98 -0.66 -29.92
N ASN A 95 6.73 -1.74 -30.13
CA ASN A 95 6.59 -2.96 -29.33
C ASN A 95 6.94 -2.70 -27.86
N ARG A 96 8.01 -1.95 -27.60
CA ARG A 96 8.43 -1.56 -26.26
C ARG A 96 7.40 -0.65 -25.58
N TYR A 97 6.82 0.29 -26.32
CA TYR A 97 5.73 1.14 -25.85
C TYR A 97 4.51 0.31 -25.45
N THR A 98 4.10 -0.62 -26.31
CA THR A 98 2.95 -1.49 -26.08
C THR A 98 3.12 -2.32 -24.80
N GLU A 99 4.30 -2.92 -24.61
CA GLU A 99 4.61 -3.69 -23.40
C GLU A 99 4.61 -2.82 -22.13
N ARG A 100 5.25 -1.64 -22.18
CA ARG A 100 5.23 -0.70 -21.05
C ARG A 100 3.84 -0.18 -20.75
N MET A 101 3.01 0.03 -21.77
CA MET A 101 1.63 0.49 -21.61
C MET A 101 0.79 -0.59 -20.94
N ARG A 102 1.00 -1.86 -21.29
CA ARG A 102 0.36 -3.00 -20.63
C ARG A 102 0.73 -3.07 -19.15
N GLN A 103 2.01 -2.94 -18.83
CA GLN A 103 2.50 -2.91 -17.44
C GLN A 103 1.91 -1.72 -16.67
N TYR A 104 1.93 -0.52 -17.26
CA TYR A 104 1.32 0.68 -16.68
C TYR A 104 -0.17 0.49 -16.35
N GLN A 105 -0.94 -0.08 -17.28
CA GLN A 105 -2.37 -0.34 -17.08
C GLN A 105 -2.61 -1.37 -15.98
N SER A 106 -1.82 -2.45 -15.97
CA SER A 106 -1.87 -3.48 -14.93
C SER A 106 -1.59 -2.90 -13.55
N GLU A 107 -0.51 -2.15 -13.39
CA GLU A 107 -0.16 -1.48 -12.13
C GLU A 107 -1.23 -0.48 -11.70
N THR A 108 -1.73 0.34 -12.63
CA THR A 108 -2.78 1.33 -12.33
C THR A 108 -4.07 0.66 -11.85
N ALA A 109 -4.44 -0.48 -12.45
CA ALA A 109 -5.59 -1.27 -12.02
C ALA A 109 -5.39 -1.83 -10.61
N SER A 110 -4.23 -2.44 -10.34
CA SER A 110 -3.85 -2.94 -9.01
C SER A 110 -3.85 -1.84 -7.96
N ILE A 111 -3.25 -0.69 -8.26
CA ILE A 111 -3.22 0.48 -7.37
C ILE A 111 -4.63 0.96 -7.05
N LYS A 112 -5.51 1.05 -8.06
CA LYS A 112 -6.90 1.47 -7.85
C LYS A 112 -7.66 0.51 -6.94
N ILE A 113 -7.49 -0.81 -7.15
CA ILE A 113 -8.11 -1.84 -6.32
C ILE A 113 -7.63 -1.72 -4.87
N LEU A 114 -6.31 -1.62 -4.66
CA LEU A 114 -5.73 -1.47 -3.33
C LEU A 114 -6.14 -0.16 -2.65
N LYS A 115 -6.11 0.97 -3.36
CA LYS A 115 -6.57 2.26 -2.80
C LYS A 115 -8.02 2.17 -2.34
N ASN A 116 -8.91 1.58 -3.15
CA ASN A 116 -10.30 1.38 -2.76
C ASN A 116 -10.43 0.46 -1.53
N TRP A 117 -9.63 -0.62 -1.48
CA TRP A 117 -9.62 -1.53 -0.35
C TRP A 117 -9.16 -0.83 0.93
N VAL A 118 -8.07 -0.05 0.87
CA VAL A 118 -7.58 0.75 2.00
C VAL A 118 -8.68 1.70 2.50
N VAL A 119 -9.27 2.51 1.62
CA VAL A 119 -10.33 3.47 2.01
C VAL A 119 -11.54 2.76 2.63
N SER A 120 -11.89 1.55 2.16
CA SER A 120 -13.01 0.78 2.71
C SER A 120 -12.72 0.11 4.06
N THR A 121 -11.43 -0.07 4.40
CA THR A 121 -11.00 -0.81 5.59
C THR A 121 -10.43 0.09 6.68
N ILE A 122 -10.12 1.37 6.42
CA ILE A 122 -9.65 2.30 7.45
C ILE A 122 -10.80 3.11 8.08
N ALA A 123 -10.61 3.58 9.31
CA ALA A 123 -11.51 4.54 9.93
C ALA A 123 -11.38 5.93 9.30
N GLY A 124 -12.47 6.71 9.30
CA GLY A 124 -12.52 8.02 8.62
C GLY A 124 -11.44 9.00 9.07
N TYR A 125 -11.13 9.04 10.38
CA TYR A 125 -10.08 9.92 10.90
C TYR A 125 -8.67 9.55 10.39
N LEU A 126 -8.39 8.27 10.15
CA LEU A 126 -7.12 7.83 9.54
C LEU A 126 -7.05 8.17 8.06
N TYR A 127 -8.19 8.15 7.38
CA TYR A 127 -8.27 8.54 5.97
C TYR A 127 -7.94 10.02 5.79
N GLU A 128 -8.52 10.89 6.62
CA GLU A 128 -8.30 12.34 6.57
C GLU A 128 -6.83 12.71 6.84
N ASP A 129 -6.18 12.06 7.80
CA ASP A 129 -4.80 12.39 8.19
C ASP A 129 -3.71 11.73 7.32
N SER A 130 -3.98 10.54 6.73
CA SER A 130 -2.93 9.70 6.12
C SER A 130 -3.14 9.36 4.65
N CYS A 131 -4.31 9.64 4.05
CA CYS A 131 -4.67 9.14 2.72
C CYS A 131 -5.01 10.25 1.72
N GLU A 132 -4.03 11.11 1.45
CA GLU A 132 -4.18 12.20 0.48
C GLU A 132 -4.23 11.65 -0.98
N PRO A 133 -5.18 12.08 -1.83
CA PRO A 133 -5.44 11.44 -3.13
C PRO A 133 -4.24 11.35 -4.07
N GLU A 134 -3.40 12.38 -4.07
CA GLU A 134 -2.22 12.53 -4.95
C GLU A 134 -1.04 11.66 -4.51
N GLN A 135 -1.02 11.22 -3.25
CA GLN A 135 0.09 10.47 -2.70
C GLN A 135 0.11 9.01 -3.19
N SER A 136 1.30 8.41 -3.13
CA SER A 136 1.51 7.01 -3.49
C SER A 136 0.95 6.05 -2.43
N LEU A 137 0.66 4.81 -2.82
CA LEU A 137 0.27 3.75 -1.86
C LEU A 137 1.35 3.49 -0.80
N ARG A 138 2.62 3.63 -1.17
CA ARG A 138 3.75 3.56 -0.22
C ARG A 138 3.62 4.62 0.86
N THR A 139 3.37 5.87 0.46
CA THR A 139 3.19 6.99 1.39
C THR A 139 1.99 6.77 2.31
N TRP A 140 0.86 6.28 1.77
CA TRP A 140 -0.30 5.95 2.60
C TRP A 140 0.06 4.87 3.63
N TYR A 141 0.74 3.80 3.21
CA TYR A 141 1.13 2.71 4.11
C TYR A 141 2.11 3.16 5.21
N THR A 142 3.11 3.98 4.87
CA THR A 142 4.08 4.49 5.86
C THR A 142 3.46 5.45 6.86
N LEU A 143 2.55 6.33 6.41
CA LEU A 143 1.82 7.24 7.30
C LEU A 143 0.89 6.47 8.24
N LEU A 144 0.14 5.48 7.72
CA LEU A 144 -0.70 4.61 8.55
C LEU A 144 0.14 3.80 9.56
N LYS A 145 1.30 3.27 9.15
CA LYS A 145 2.26 2.58 10.04
C LYS A 145 2.70 3.53 11.16
N LYS A 146 3.14 4.73 10.80
CA LYS A 146 3.58 5.76 11.75
C LYS A 146 2.49 6.14 12.74
N HIS A 147 1.28 6.43 12.27
CA HIS A 147 0.15 6.81 13.12
C HIS A 147 -0.23 5.69 14.10
N CYS A 148 -0.23 4.44 13.63
CA CYS A 148 -0.50 3.27 14.48
C CYS A 148 0.63 3.01 15.48
N SER A 149 1.90 3.19 15.09
CA SER A 149 3.07 3.02 15.97
C SER A 149 3.17 4.11 17.05
N THR A 150 2.89 5.37 16.73
CA THR A 150 2.89 6.47 17.72
C THR A 150 1.83 6.23 18.80
N THR A 151 0.65 5.76 18.39
CA THR A 151 -0.45 5.45 19.31
C THR A 151 -0.17 4.17 20.13
N ASN A 152 0.58 3.21 19.60
CA ASN A 152 0.98 1.98 20.29
C ASN A 152 1.83 2.26 21.55
N ILE A 153 2.79 3.19 21.51
CA ILE A 153 3.62 3.58 22.67
C ILE A 153 2.76 4.13 23.81
N SER A 154 1.82 5.03 23.51
CA SER A 154 0.91 5.61 24.50
C SER A 154 -0.03 4.57 25.10
N VAL A 155 -0.49 3.61 24.30
CA VAL A 155 -1.38 2.53 24.74
C VAL A 155 -0.63 1.50 25.60
N HIS A 156 0.60 1.14 25.24
CA HIS A 156 1.45 0.28 26.08
C HIS A 156 1.80 0.96 27.40
N GLN A 157 2.07 2.26 27.41
CA GLN A 157 2.26 3.02 28.65
C GLN A 157 0.98 3.05 29.49
N HIS A 158 -0.18 3.26 28.88
CA HIS A 158 -1.46 3.26 29.58
C HIS A 158 -1.82 1.88 30.15
N LEU A 159 -1.69 0.81 29.36
CA LEU A 159 -1.89 -0.57 29.82
C LEU A 159 -0.87 -0.96 30.90
N ARG A 160 0.38 -0.52 30.78
CA ARG A 160 1.40 -0.71 31.81
C ARG A 160 1.08 0.07 33.08
N GLN A 161 0.60 1.30 32.98
CA GLN A 161 0.14 2.09 34.13
C GLN A 161 -1.04 1.41 34.81
N GLN A 162 -2.02 0.96 34.03
CA GLN A 162 -3.19 0.23 34.53
C GLN A 162 -2.79 -1.10 35.18
N TYR A 163 -1.86 -1.85 34.58
CA TYR A 163 -1.27 -3.05 35.18
C TYR A 163 -0.59 -2.71 36.52
N LEU A 164 0.28 -1.70 36.55
CA LEU A 164 0.96 -1.26 37.77
C LEU A 164 -0.04 -0.79 38.84
N GLU A 165 -1.13 -0.14 38.46
CA GLU A 165 -2.20 0.27 39.38
C GLU A 165 -2.98 -0.91 39.94
N THR A 166 -3.22 -1.95 39.15
CA THR A 166 -3.89 -3.18 39.60
C THR A 166 -3.00 -4.10 40.44
N VAL A 167 -1.67 -4.03 40.25
CA VAL A 167 -0.66 -4.82 41.00
C VAL A 167 -0.13 -4.07 42.22
N LYS A 168 -0.41 -2.76 42.36
CA LYS A 168 -0.12 -2.02 43.60
C LYS A 168 -0.80 -2.73 44.77
N PRO A 169 -0.05 -3.11 45.83
CA PRO A 169 -0.66 -3.72 47.00
C PRO A 169 -1.72 -2.77 47.55
N LEU A 170 -2.94 -3.28 47.69
CA LEU A 170 -4.09 -2.55 48.21
C LEU A 170 -3.72 -1.91 49.55
N THR A 171 -3.50 -0.61 49.54
CA THR A 171 -3.16 0.15 50.76
C THR A 171 -4.40 0.39 51.62
N ARG A 172 -5.60 0.12 51.09
CA ARG A 172 -6.88 0.08 51.80
C ARG A 172 -7.78 -1.01 51.22
N PRO A 173 -8.62 -1.68 52.03
CA PRO A 173 -9.54 -2.69 51.55
C PRO A 173 -10.61 -2.08 50.62
N PRO A 174 -10.85 -2.63 49.42
CA PRO A 174 -11.84 -2.14 48.47
C PRO A 174 -13.28 -2.43 48.95
N GLN A 175 -14.23 -1.55 48.61
CA GLN A 175 -15.64 -1.68 49.02
C GLN A 175 -16.34 -2.95 48.48
N SER A 176 -15.86 -3.52 47.38
CA SER A 176 -16.35 -4.80 46.85
C SER A 176 -15.18 -5.62 46.33
N PHE A 177 -14.86 -6.69 47.07
CA PHE A 177 -13.82 -7.65 46.70
C PHE A 177 -14.13 -8.39 45.41
N GLU A 178 -15.39 -8.74 45.16
CA GLU A 178 -15.81 -9.43 43.92
C GLU A 178 -15.56 -8.58 42.67
N ASN A 179 -15.91 -7.29 42.71
CA ASN A 179 -15.66 -6.39 41.58
C ASN A 179 -14.17 -6.18 41.34
N TRP A 180 -13.37 -6.12 42.41
CA TRP A 180 -11.92 -6.01 42.31
C TRP A 180 -11.31 -7.28 41.68
N ILE A 181 -11.70 -8.47 42.16
CA ILE A 181 -11.24 -9.76 41.64
C ILE A 181 -11.64 -9.93 40.17
N ASN A 182 -12.88 -9.60 39.80
CA ASN A 182 -13.36 -9.72 38.43
C ASN A 182 -12.61 -8.78 37.47
N ASN A 183 -12.35 -7.54 37.88
CA ASN A 183 -11.58 -6.59 37.08
C ASN A 183 -10.12 -7.03 36.93
N TRP A 184 -9.51 -7.54 38.01
CA TRP A 184 -8.15 -8.08 38.00
C TRP A 184 -8.04 -9.32 37.09
N GLN A 185 -8.96 -10.28 37.20
CA GLN A 185 -9.00 -11.47 36.36
C GLN A 185 -9.23 -11.14 34.87
N GLN A 186 -10.13 -10.20 34.56
CA GLN A 186 -10.32 -9.74 33.19
C GLN A 186 -9.06 -9.09 32.63
N THR A 187 -8.36 -8.30 33.44
CA THR A 187 -7.11 -7.63 33.06
C THR A 187 -5.99 -8.64 32.82
N LEU A 188 -5.84 -9.65 33.68
CA LEU A 188 -4.88 -10.73 33.48
C LEU A 188 -5.17 -11.58 32.24
N SER A 189 -6.43 -11.91 31.98
CA SER A 189 -6.82 -12.65 30.79
C SER A 189 -6.46 -11.88 29.51
N ARG A 190 -6.60 -10.55 29.52
CA ARG A 190 -6.23 -9.67 28.41
C ARG A 190 -4.71 -9.57 28.23
N ALA A 191 -3.96 -9.45 29.33
CA ALA A 191 -2.49 -9.38 29.30
C ALA A 191 -1.84 -10.70 28.84
N SER A 192 -2.37 -11.85 29.29
CA SER A 192 -1.92 -13.18 28.87
C SER A 192 -2.11 -13.41 27.37
N LYS A 193 -3.27 -13.02 26.83
CA LYS A 193 -3.55 -13.12 25.38
C LYS A 193 -2.63 -12.27 24.51
N GLN A 194 -1.99 -11.24 25.07
CA GLN A 194 -1.07 -10.34 24.38
C GLN A 194 0.41 -10.74 24.51
N GLY A 195 0.72 -11.90 25.13
CA GLY A 195 2.09 -12.39 25.26
C GLY A 195 2.95 -11.61 26.26
N MET A 196 2.33 -10.85 27.17
CA MET A 196 3.03 -10.05 28.19
C MET A 196 3.41 -10.85 29.45
N LEU A 197 3.04 -12.13 29.52
CA LEU A 197 3.43 -13.06 30.58
C LEU A 197 4.40 -14.07 29.95
N GLU A 198 5.65 -13.66 29.80
CA GLU A 198 6.74 -14.64 29.69
C GLU A 198 6.90 -15.31 31.07
N SER A 199 6.94 -16.64 31.05
CA SER A 199 7.14 -17.53 32.20
C SER A 199 8.48 -17.32 32.89
#